data_AF-A0A9D4C2E1-F1
#
_entry.id   AF-A0A9D4C2E1-F1
#
_cell.length_a   1.000
_cell.length_b   1.000
_cell.length_c   1.000
_cell.angle_alpha   90.00
_cell.angle_beta   90.00
_cell.angle_gamma   90.00
#
_symmetry.space_group_name_H-M   'P 1'
#
loop_
_entity.id
_entity.type
_entity.pdbx_description
1 polymer ?
#
loop_
_entity_poly.entity_id
_entity_poly.type
_entity_poly.pdbx_seq_one_letter_code
_entity_poly.pdbx_strand_id
1 'polypeptide(L)'
;MVTRGSTLIITCNSTSNPSPPIYTWTLPGSTILIGASLNVTDIQPSRSGQYQVLVWNRMTPTGGTSRNGTSDAIFTVDVQCMLIMSYHR
;
A
#
# COMPACT_ATOMS: atom_id res chain seq x y z
N MET A 1 -8.24 10.64 6.90
CA MET A 1 -9.04 11.07 5.74
C MET A 1 -8.13 11.67 4.68
N VAL A 2 -8.36 11.33 3.42
CA VAL A 2 -7.61 11.85 2.27
C VAL A 2 -8.57 12.66 1.41
N THR A 3 -8.15 13.80 0.87
CA THR A 3 -9.03 14.62 0.03
C THR A 3 -9.03 14.13 -1.41
N ARG A 4 -10.21 14.07 -2.04
CA ARG A 4 -10.36 13.81 -3.48
C ARG A 4 -9.40 14.67 -4.31
N GLY A 5 -8.78 14.07 -5.32
CA GLY A 5 -7.85 14.74 -6.23
C GLY A 5 -6.44 14.93 -5.67
N SER A 6 -6.21 14.55 -4.41
CA SER A 6 -4.87 14.54 -3.83
C SER A 6 -4.06 13.34 -4.33
N THR A 7 -2.75 13.37 -4.07
CA THR A 7 -1.88 12.20 -4.26
C THR A 7 -1.76 11.43 -2.95
N LEU A 8 -2.13 10.16 -2.97
CA LEU A 8 -1.92 9.23 -1.87
C LEU A 8 -0.58 8.51 -2.07
N ILE A 9 0.31 8.62 -1.08
CA ILE A 9 1.58 7.91 -1.02
C ILE A 9 1.56 7.05 0.23
N ILE A 10 1.71 5.74 0.06
CA ILE A 10 1.81 4.80 1.16
C ILE A 10 3.16 4.09 1.05
N THR A 11 3.93 4.11 2.13
CA THR A 11 5.23 3.46 2.22
C THR A 11 5.17 2.34 3.24
N CYS A 12 5.57 1.13 2.85
CA CYS A 12 5.82 0.04 3.79
C CYS A 12 7.33 -0.15 3.91
N ASN A 13 7.85 -0.13 5.14
CA ASN A 13 9.26 -0.39 5.38
C ASN A 13 9.41 -1.72 6.12
N SER A 14 10.21 -2.62 5.58
CA SER A 14 10.50 -3.92 6.17
C SER A 14 11.99 -4.23 6.04
N THR A 15 12.56 -4.71 7.15
CA THR A 15 13.93 -5.21 7.20
C THR A 15 13.92 -6.72 7.00
N SER A 16 14.48 -7.21 5.89
CA SER A 16 14.57 -8.63 5.61
C SER A 16 16.02 -9.09 5.45
N ASN A 17 16.31 -10.31 5.88
CA ASN A 17 17.57 -10.99 5.61
C ASN A 17 17.25 -12.35 4.97
N PRO A 18 17.55 -12.57 3.68
CA PRO A 18 18.22 -11.67 2.74
C PRO A 18 17.34 -10.49 2.28
N SER A 19 18.01 -9.44 1.80
CA SER A 19 17.45 -8.21 1.23
C SER A 19 17.63 -8.20 -0.30
N PRO A 20 16.75 -7.54 -1.09
CA PRO A 20 15.56 -6.80 -0.69
C PRO A 20 14.31 -7.68 -0.51
N PRO A 21 13.36 -7.29 0.36
CA PRO A 21 12.04 -7.91 0.39
C PRO A 21 11.21 -7.48 -0.83
N ILE A 22 10.24 -8.32 -1.17
CA ILE A 22 9.29 -8.10 -2.25
C ILE A 22 7.97 -7.64 -1.64
N TYR A 23 7.41 -6.56 -2.19
CA TYR A 23 6.18 -5.94 -1.73
C TYR A 23 5.09 -6.09 -2.79
N THR A 24 3.94 -6.62 -2.38
CA THR A 24 2.75 -6.77 -3.20
C THR A 24 1.60 -6.04 -2.55
N TRP A 25 1.01 -5.08 -3.24
CA TRP A 25 -0.14 -4.31 -2.80
C TRP A 25 -1.40 -4.84 -3.45
N THR A 26 -2.45 -5.05 -2.66
CA THR A 26 -3.81 -5.33 -3.12
C THR A 26 -4.67 -4.12 -2.80
N LEU A 27 -5.18 -3.47 -3.85
CA LEU A 27 -6.04 -2.30 -3.75
C LEU A 27 -7.52 -2.70 -3.75
N PRO A 28 -8.42 -1.78 -3.36
CA PRO A 28 -9.86 -1.95 -3.57
C PRO A 28 -10.16 -2.30 -5.05
N GLY A 29 -10.99 -3.31 -5.25
CA GLY A 29 -11.28 -3.85 -6.59
C GLY A 29 -10.24 -4.84 -7.12
N SER A 30 -9.42 -5.43 -6.24
CA SER A 30 -8.49 -6.53 -6.54
C SER A 30 -7.36 -6.17 -7.52
N THR A 31 -7.03 -4.88 -7.66
CA THR A 31 -5.86 -4.46 -8.43
C THR A 31 -4.59 -4.77 -7.65
N ILE A 32 -3.62 -5.42 -8.30
CA ILE A 32 -2.34 -5.80 -7.68
C ILE A 32 -1.22 -4.92 -8.22
N LEU A 33 -0.39 -4.38 -7.32
CA LEU A 33 0.79 -3.57 -7.65
C LEU A 33 2.02 -4.06 -6.90
N ILE A 34 3.21 -3.85 -7.49
CA ILE A 34 4.50 -4.26 -6.88
C ILE A 34 5.35 -3.01 -6.64
N GLY A 35 5.98 -2.96 -5.47
CA GLY A 35 6.93 -1.89 -5.10
C GLY A 35 6.90 -1.55 -3.62
N ALA A 36 7.99 -1.00 -3.08
CA ALA A 36 8.07 -0.62 -1.66
C ALA A 36 7.10 0.50 -1.27
N SER A 37 6.67 1.29 -2.26
CA SER A 37 5.70 2.38 -2.10
C SER A 37 4.55 2.26 -3.10
N LEU A 38 3.35 2.57 -2.63
CA LEU A 38 2.16 2.72 -3.44
C LEU A 38 1.86 4.20 -3.66
N ASN A 39 1.86 4.62 -4.94
CA ASN A 39 1.54 5.98 -5.35
C ASN A 39 0.26 6.00 -6.17
N VAL A 40 -0.77 6.67 -5.68
CA VAL A 40 -2.05 6.86 -6.37
C VAL A 40 -2.29 8.36 -6.52
N THR A 41 -2.14 8.86 -7.74
CA THR A 41 -2.45 10.25 -8.09
C THR A 41 -3.94 10.43 -8.35
N ASP A 42 -4.43 11.68 -8.17
CA ASP A 42 -5.83 12.05 -8.40
C ASP A 42 -6.82 11.07 -7.75
N ILE A 43 -6.62 10.79 -6.45
CA ILE A 43 -7.40 9.74 -5.77
C ILE A 43 -8.88 10.13 -5.69
N GLN A 44 -9.75 9.21 -6.10
CA GLN A 44 -11.20 9.43 -6.11
C GLN A 44 -11.88 8.74 -4.92
N PRO A 45 -13.05 9.21 -4.46
CA PRO A 45 -13.84 8.56 -3.41
C PRO A 45 -14.16 7.09 -3.69
N SER A 46 -14.26 6.69 -4.95
CA SER A 46 -14.45 5.30 -5.36
C SER A 46 -13.25 4.39 -5.07
N ARG A 47 -12.08 4.96 -4.78
CA ARG A 47 -10.89 4.22 -4.34
C ARG A 47 -10.80 4.08 -2.82
N SER A 48 -11.79 4.56 -2.07
CA SER A 48 -11.90 4.24 -0.63
C SER A 48 -12.07 2.74 -0.43
N GLY A 49 -11.52 2.22 0.65
CA GLY A 49 -11.63 0.80 1.00
C GLY A 49 -10.39 0.25 1.68
N GLN A 50 -10.31 -1.07 1.72
CA GLN A 50 -9.19 -1.78 2.32
C GLN A 50 -8.04 -1.91 1.33
N TYR A 51 -6.85 -1.55 1.80
CA TYR A 51 -5.59 -1.75 1.12
C TYR A 51 -4.79 -2.75 1.94
N GLN A 52 -4.24 -3.75 1.26
CA GLN A 52 -3.38 -4.76 1.87
C GLN A 52 -2.00 -4.68 1.24
N VAL A 53 -0.96 -4.82 2.05
CA VAL A 53 0.40 -5.07 1.58
C VAL A 53 0.87 -6.41 2.12
N LEU A 54 1.40 -7.23 1.23
CA LEU A 54 2.11 -8.46 1.55
C LEU A 54 3.58 -8.24 1.24
N VAL A 55 4.42 -8.45 2.24
CA VAL A 55 5.87 -8.37 2.16
C VAL A 55 6.43 -9.76 2.32
N TRP A 56 7.33 -10.17 1.43
CA TRP A 56 7.95 -11.48 1.54
C TRP A 56 9.39 -11.48 1.08
N ASN A 57 10.19 -12.38 1.64
CA ASN A 57 11.55 -12.64 1.19
C ASN A 57 11.82 -14.14 1.20
N ARG A 58 12.79 -14.56 0.39
CA ARG A 58 13.21 -15.96 0.29
C ARG A 58 14.60 -16.10 0.89
N MET A 59 14.73 -16.83 1.99
CA MET A 59 15.99 -17.12 2.64
C MET A 59 16.47 -18.52 2.32
N THR A 60 17.73 -18.67 1.92
CA THR A 60 18.37 -19.97 1.68
C THR A 60 19.56 -20.10 2.62
N PRO A 61 19.43 -20.82 3.76
CA PRO A 61 20.54 -21.10 4.65
C PRO A 61 21.61 -21.94 3.94
N THR A 62 22.89 -21.71 4.24
CA THR A 62 23.99 -22.51 3.67
C THR A 62 23.81 -23.99 4.03
N GLY A 63 23.76 -24.86 3.01
CA GLY A 63 23.53 -26.30 3.18
C GLY A 63 22.10 -26.68 3.58
N GLY A 64 21.16 -25.73 3.59
CA GLY A 64 19.77 -25.93 3.97
C GLY A 64 18.79 -25.79 2.80
N THR A 65 17.51 -25.99 3.10
CA THR A 65 16.42 -25.73 2.15
C THR A 65 15.97 -24.27 2.22
N SER A 66 15.52 -23.75 1.08
CA SER A 66 14.94 -22.42 1.01
C SER A 66 13.68 -22.31 1.87
N ARG A 67 13.56 -21.22 2.62
CA ARG A 67 12.38 -20.82 3.40
C ARG A 67 11.88 -19.46 2.95
N ASN A 68 10.57 -19.25 3.02
CA ASN A 68 9.95 -17.95 2.74
C ASN A 68 9.58 -17.28 4.07
N GLY A 69 10.02 -16.03 4.26
CA GLY A 69 9.49 -15.13 5.27
C GLY A 69 8.37 -14.30 4.66
N THR A 70 7.24 -14.18 5.35
CA THR A 70 6.07 -13.40 4.88
C THR A 70 5.53 -12.56 6.04
N SER A 71 5.11 -11.34 5.75
CA SER A 71 4.42 -10.45 6.67
C SER A 71 3.41 -9.63 5.90
N ASP A 72 2.23 -9.37 6.46
CA ASP A 72 1.19 -8.58 5.83
C ASP A 72 0.64 -7.49 6.75
N ALA A 73 0.09 -6.44 6.14
CA ALA A 73 -0.62 -5.37 6.84
C ALA A 73 -1.84 -4.93 6.03
N ILE A 74 -2.93 -4.64 6.73
CA ILE A 74 -4.19 -4.16 6.14
C ILE A 74 -4.55 -2.84 6.81
N PHE A 75 -4.94 -1.85 6.00
CA PHE A 75 -5.45 -0.58 6.48
C PHE A 75 -6.58 -0.07 5.58
N THR A 76 -7.48 0.72 6.15
CA THR A 76 -8.60 1.31 5.41
C THR A 76 -8.27 2.74 5.04
N VAL A 77 -8.38 3.06 3.75
CA VAL A 77 -8.27 4.42 3.25
C VAL A 77 -9.67 4.96 3.03
N ASP A 78 -9.94 6.11 3.63
CA ASP A 78 -11.18 6.85 3.47
C ASP A 78 -10.90 8.19 2.76
N VAL A 79 -11.40 8.28 1.52
CA VAL A 79 -11.25 9.43 0.63
C VAL A 79 -12.53 10.26 0.65
N GLN A 80 -12.39 11.50 1.12
CA GLN A 80 -13.49 12.43 1.33
C GLN A 80 -13.54 13.51 0.25
N CYS A 81 -14.74 13.98 -0.07
CA CYS A 81 -14.94 15.19 -0.87
C CYS A 81 -14.76 16.42 0.04
N MET A 82 -13.91 17.36 -0.37
CA MET A 82 -13.82 18.65 0.32
C MET A 82 -14.91 19.58 -0.22
N LEU A 83 -16.00 19.76 0.54
CA LEU A 83 -17.00 20.79 0.26
C LEU A 83 -16.49 22.11 0.84
N ILE A 84 -15.93 22.98 -0.01
CA ILE A 84 -15.61 24.36 0.38
C ILE A 84 -16.87 25.19 0.17
N MET A 85 -17.59 25.51 1.24
CA MET A 85 -18.64 26.53 1.18
C MET A 85 -17.98 27.90 1.17
N SER A 86 -17.69 28.44 -0.01
CA SER A 86 -17.26 29.83 -0.16
C SER A 86 -18.47 30.75 -0.02
N TYR A 87 -18.61 31.41 1.14
CA TYR A 87 -19.58 32.49 1.33
C TYR A 87 -19.01 33.77 0.71
N HIS A 88 -19.47 34.12 -0.48
CA HIS A 88 -19.23 35.45 -1.03
C HIS A 88 -20.16 36.44 -0.31
N ARG A 89 -19.56 37.47 0.31
CA ARG A 89 -20.28 38.62 0.87
C ARG A 89 -20.62 39.60 -0.25
#